data_AF-A0A537GPX0-F1
#
_entry.id   AF-A0A537GPX0-F1
#
_cell.length_a   1.000
_cell.length_b   1.000
_cell.length_c   1.000
_cell.angle_alpha   90.00
_cell.angle_beta   90.00
_cell.angle_gamma   90.00
#
_symmetry.space_group_name_H-M   'P 1'
#
loop_
_entity.id
_entity.type
_entity.pdbx_description
1 polymer ?
#
loop_
_entity_poly.entity_id
_entity_poly.type
_entity_poly.pdbx_seq_one_letter_code
_entity_poly.pdbx_strand_id
1 'polypeptide(L)'
;MPEISPEEFAIPFFAERGFTRRKCVSCGSNFWTEKPDQQTCGEAPCEPYTFIGNPPTKRRYTVPEMRIQFMDYFAEKGHTRIPPYPVVARWR
;
A
#
# COMPACT_ATOMS: atom_id res chain seq x y z
N MET A 1 20.45 -5.98 9.46
CA MET A 1 19.02 -6.14 9.82
C MET A 1 18.80 -7.63 10.06
N PRO A 2 18.12 -8.04 11.14
CA PRO A 2 17.87 -9.45 11.37
C PRO A 2 17.07 -10.04 10.20
N GLU A 3 17.37 -11.28 9.85
CA GLU A 3 16.64 -12.02 8.84
C GLU A 3 15.27 -12.39 9.40
N ILE A 4 14.23 -11.69 8.93
CA ILE A 4 12.85 -11.91 9.37
C ILE A 4 12.33 -13.15 8.66
N SER A 5 11.77 -14.10 9.44
CA SER A 5 11.21 -15.33 8.89
C SER A 5 10.09 -15.02 7.88
N PRO A 6 10.06 -15.67 6.70
CA PRO A 6 9.00 -15.47 5.72
C PRO A 6 7.58 -15.65 6.27
N GLU A 7 7.44 -16.52 7.26
CA GLU A 7 6.18 -16.84 7.93
C GLU A 7 5.56 -15.63 8.63
N GLU A 8 6.35 -14.67 9.12
CA GLU A 8 5.84 -13.42 9.71
C GLU A 8 5.04 -12.57 8.70
N PHE A 9 5.31 -12.73 7.41
CA PHE A 9 4.62 -12.00 6.33
C PHE A 9 3.59 -12.86 5.58
N ALA A 10 3.48 -14.15 5.93
CA ALA A 10 2.57 -15.09 5.29
C ALA A 10 1.15 -14.96 5.87
N ILE A 11 0.48 -13.84 5.58
CA ILE A 11 -0.90 -13.63 6.03
C ILE A 11 -1.88 -14.44 5.16
N PRO A 12 -2.89 -15.11 5.75
CA PRO A 12 -3.83 -15.97 5.01
C PRO A 12 -4.52 -15.28 3.82
N PHE A 13 -4.84 -14.00 3.99
CA PHE A 13 -5.45 -13.16 2.95
C PHE A 13 -4.68 -13.19 1.61
N PHE A 14 -3.34 -13.23 1.64
CA PHE A 14 -2.54 -13.27 0.43
C PHE A 14 -2.69 -14.59 -0.32
N ALA A 15 -2.65 -15.72 0.39
CA ALA A 15 -2.86 -17.03 -0.22
C ALA A 15 -4.29 -17.16 -0.78
N GLU A 16 -5.29 -16.72 -0.01
CA GLU A 16 -6.71 -16.77 -0.40
C GLU A 16 -7.01 -15.90 -1.63
N ARG A 17 -6.30 -14.77 -1.79
CA ARG A 17 -6.47 -13.84 -2.92
C ARG A 17 -5.52 -14.11 -4.09
N GLY A 18 -4.69 -15.14 -4.02
CA GLY A 18 -3.77 -15.52 -5.12
C GLY A 18 -2.53 -14.63 -5.26
N PHE A 19 -2.14 -13.93 -4.19
CA PHE A 19 -0.86 -13.21 -4.16
C PHE A 19 0.31 -14.20 -4.07
N THR A 20 1.39 -13.88 -4.78
CA THR A 20 2.65 -14.63 -4.75
C THR A 20 3.77 -13.77 -4.17
N ARG A 21 4.56 -14.35 -3.27
CA ARG A 21 5.77 -13.71 -2.74
C ARG A 21 6.92 -13.89 -3.73
N ARG A 22 7.56 -12.79 -4.12
CA ARG A 22 8.66 -12.76 -5.10
C ARG A 22 9.81 -11.91 -4.60
N LYS A 23 10.99 -12.09 -5.20
CA LYS A 23 12.18 -11.29 -4.91
C LYS A 23 12.48 -10.38 -6.11
N CYS A 24 12.58 -9.07 -5.86
CA CYS A 24 12.86 -8.08 -6.89
C CYS A 24 14.23 -8.32 -7.52
N VAL A 25 14.31 -8.37 -8.85
CA VAL A 25 15.57 -8.60 -9.57
C VAL A 25 16.55 -7.42 -9.48
N SER A 26 16.06 -6.22 -9.17
CA SER A 26 16.86 -4.99 -9.12
C SER A 26 17.42 -4.71 -7.72
N CYS A 27 16.58 -4.69 -6.68
CA CYS A 27 16.99 -4.35 -5.31
C CYS A 27 17.08 -5.55 -4.35
N GLY A 28 16.60 -6.73 -4.75
CA GLY A 28 16.62 -7.92 -3.90
C GLY A 28 15.56 -7.96 -2.78
N SER A 29 14.71 -6.94 -2.63
CA SER A 29 13.62 -6.94 -1.64
C SER A 29 12.54 -7.96 -1.99
N ASN A 30 11.92 -8.56 -0.98
CA ASN A 30 10.73 -9.39 -1.15
C ASN A 30 9.48 -8.51 -1.30
N PHE A 31 8.57 -8.90 -2.19
CA PHE A 31 7.29 -8.21 -2.40
C PHE A 31 6.18 -9.22 -2.71
N TRP A 32 4.93 -8.80 -2.54
CA TRP A 32 3.74 -9.60 -2.85
C TRP A 32 3.03 -9.02 -4.06
N THR A 33 2.60 -9.87 -4.98
CA THR A 33 1.89 -9.44 -6.20
C THR A 33 0.88 -10.49 -6.65
N GLU A 34 -0.25 -10.04 -7.20
CA GLU A 34 -1.21 -10.88 -7.92
C GLU A 34 -0.73 -11.23 -9.34
N LYS A 35 0.32 -10.55 -9.86
CA LYS A 35 0.88 -10.76 -11.20
C LYS A 35 2.06 -11.75 -11.14
N PRO A 36 1.90 -13.02 -11.55
CA PRO A 36 2.93 -14.04 -11.37
C PRO A 36 4.19 -13.82 -12.22
N ASP A 37 4.12 -12.94 -13.22
CA ASP A 37 5.19 -12.58 -14.14
C ASP A 37 5.99 -11.35 -13.71
N GLN A 38 5.49 -10.57 -12.74
CA GLN A 38 6.14 -9.34 -12.29
C GLN A 38 7.52 -9.62 -11.66
N GLN A 39 8.56 -8.95 -12.16
CA GLN A 39 9.95 -9.16 -11.73
C GLN A 39 10.47 -8.06 -10.78
N THR A 40 9.83 -6.89 -10.78
CA THR A 40 10.20 -5.70 -10.00
C THR A 40 9.20 -5.46 -8.86
N CYS A 41 9.64 -4.80 -7.78
CA CYS A 41 8.78 -4.51 -6.63
C CYS A 41 7.78 -3.35 -6.86
N GLY A 42 7.84 -2.64 -7.99
CA GLY A 42 6.99 -1.48 -8.27
C GLY A 42 7.43 -0.16 -7.62
N GLU A 43 8.50 -0.19 -6.82
CA GLU A 43 9.03 1.00 -6.15
C GLU A 43 10.15 1.66 -6.95
N ALA A 44 10.27 2.98 -6.84
CA ALA A 44 11.42 3.70 -7.37
C ALA A 44 12.69 3.32 -6.57
N PRO A 45 13.85 3.09 -7.22
CA PRO A 45 14.15 3.28 -8.64
C PRO A 45 13.93 2.04 -9.52
N CYS A 46 13.41 0.94 -8.98
CA CYS A 46 13.26 -0.34 -9.70
C CYS A 46 12.22 -0.26 -10.83
N GLU A 47 11.23 0.62 -10.70
CA GLU A 47 10.20 0.85 -11.71
C GLU A 47 9.83 2.35 -11.77
N PRO A 48 9.69 2.94 -12.97
CA PRO A 48 9.30 4.35 -13.10
C PRO A 48 7.82 4.57 -12.82
N TYR A 49 7.43 5.83 -12.58
CA TYR A 49 6.02 6.18 -12.43
C TYR A 49 5.24 6.00 -13.73
N THR A 50 4.22 5.14 -13.69
CA THR A 50 3.34 4.83 -14.83
C THR A 50 2.06 5.66 -14.85
N PHE A 51 1.77 6.39 -13.77
CA PHE A 51 0.50 7.10 -13.59
C PHE A 51 0.47 8.54 -14.17
N ILE A 52 1.62 9.06 -14.62
CA ILE A 52 1.69 10.40 -15.22
C ILE A 52 0.97 10.36 -16.58
N GLY A 53 -0.14 11.09 -16.71
CA GLY A 53 -1.00 11.03 -17.90
C GLY A 53 -1.95 9.82 -17.94
N ASN A 54 -1.81 8.87 -17.02
CA ASN A 54 -2.64 7.66 -16.92
C ASN A 54 -3.09 7.41 -15.47
N PRO A 55 -4.07 8.18 -14.96
CA PRO A 55 -4.44 8.12 -13.55
C PRO A 55 -5.02 6.74 -13.18
N PRO A 56 -4.61 6.13 -12.05
CA PRO A 56 -5.09 4.82 -11.63
C PRO A 56 -6.49 4.85 -11.01
N THR A 57 -7.03 6.04 -10.73
CA THR A 57 -8.33 6.23 -10.10
C THR A 57 -9.44 6.30 -11.16
N LYS A 58 -10.63 5.78 -10.82
CA LYS A 58 -11.80 5.81 -11.72
C LYS A 58 -12.29 7.23 -12.08
N ARG A 59 -11.97 8.21 -11.23
CA ARG A 59 -12.25 9.63 -11.44
C ARG A 59 -11.16 10.50 -10.81
N ARG A 60 -11.18 11.79 -11.12
CA ARG A 60 -10.34 12.79 -10.42
C ARG A 60 -10.93 13.11 -9.04
N TYR A 61 -10.04 13.39 -8.10
CA TYR A 61 -10.36 13.78 -6.74
C TYR A 61 -9.58 15.04 -6.37
N THR A 62 -10.21 15.92 -5.61
CA THR A 62 -9.54 16.95 -4.82
C THR A 62 -9.02 16.38 -3.50
N VAL A 63 -8.14 17.10 -2.81
CA VAL A 63 -7.61 16.69 -1.50
C VAL A 63 -8.72 16.47 -0.45
N PRO A 64 -9.72 17.37 -0.29
CA PRO A 64 -10.81 17.14 0.65
C PRO A 64 -11.67 15.92 0.31
N GLU A 65 -11.99 15.71 -0.97
CA GLU A 65 -12.81 14.57 -1.39
C GLU A 65 -12.13 13.23 -1.08
N MET A 66 -10.84 13.09 -1.40
CA MET A 66 -10.12 11.84 -1.11
C MET A 66 -10.03 11.58 0.38
N ARG A 67 -9.82 12.63 1.19
CA ARG A 67 -9.81 12.52 2.66
C ARG A 67 -11.14 12.01 3.18
N ILE A 68 -12.25 12.61 2.73
CA ILE A 68 -13.61 12.22 3.14
C ILE A 68 -13.91 10.78 2.70
N GLN A 69 -13.62 10.44 1.44
CA GLN A 69 -13.81 9.08 0.90
C GLN A 69 -13.11 8.00 1.73
N PHE A 70 -11.86 8.24 2.14
CA PHE A 70 -11.11 7.33 3.01
C PHE A 70 -11.77 7.21 4.39
N MET A 71 -12.14 8.33 5.00
CA MET A 71 -12.76 8.35 6.33
C MET A 71 -14.17 7.74 6.35
N ASP A 72 -14.99 7.94 5.32
CA ASP A 72 -16.32 7.32 5.18
C ASP A 72 -16.19 5.79 5.08
N TYR A 73 -15.29 5.30 4.22
CA TYR A 73 -15.10 3.86 4.01
C TYR A 73 -14.82 3.08 5.31
N PHE A 74 -14.04 3.66 6.23
CA PHE A 74 -13.75 3.05 7.52
C PHE A 74 -14.83 3.32 8.57
N ALA A 75 -15.45 4.50 8.55
CA ALA A 75 -16.56 4.82 9.45
C ALA A 75 -17.75 3.86 9.25
N GLU A 76 -18.08 3.53 8.01
CA GLU A 76 -19.09 2.54 7.65
C GLU A 76 -18.78 1.12 8.16
N LYS A 77 -17.51 0.83 8.48
CA LYS A 77 -17.03 -0.44 9.05
C LYS A 77 -16.85 -0.40 10.56
N GLY A 78 -17.36 0.65 11.22
CA GLY A 78 -17.35 0.79 12.67
C GLY A 78 -16.13 1.50 13.24
N HIS A 79 -15.27 2.12 12.42
CA HIS A 79 -14.15 2.92 12.93
C HIS A 79 -14.59 4.35 13.28
N THR A 80 -14.16 4.85 14.43
CA THR A 80 -14.45 6.24 14.84
C THR A 80 -13.53 7.23 14.13
N ARG A 81 -14.11 8.35 13.67
CA ARG A 81 -13.34 9.48 13.14
C ARG A 81 -12.67 10.25 14.26
N ILE A 82 -11.36 10.47 14.13
CA ILE A 82 -10.58 11.27 15.07
C ILE A 82 -10.06 12.50 14.32
N PRO A 83 -10.32 13.73 14.81
CA PRO A 83 -9.71 14.93 14.25
C PRO A 83 -8.18 14.86 14.27
N PRO A 84 -7.49 15.48 13.30
CA PRO A 84 -6.03 15.51 13.29
C PRO A 84 -5.49 16.22 14.53
N TYR A 85 -4.43 15.69 15.11
CA TYR A 85 -3.67 16.36 16.17
C TYR A 85 -2.84 17.52 15.59
N PRO A 86 -2.37 18.46 16.44
CA PRO A 86 -1.45 19.50 16.00
C PRO A 86 -0.17 18.91 15.38
N VAL A 87 0.38 19.61 14.39
CA VAL A 87 1.63 19.20 13.73
C VAL A 87 2.83 19.17 14.68
N VAL A 88 2.79 19.99 15.75
CA VAL A 88 3.77 19.94 16.82
C VAL A 88 3.35 18.88 17.82
N ALA A 89 4.20 17.88 18.02
CA ALA A 89 4.00 16.87 19.03
C ALA A 89 4.08 17.50 20.44
N ARG A 90 2.91 17.79 21.03
CA ARG A 90 2.80 18.28 22.42
C ARG A 90 2.65 17.15 23.45
N TRP A 91 2.51 15.93 22.97
CA TRP A 91 2.18 14.73 23.76
C TRP A 91 3.37 13.79 23.96
N ARG A 92 4.55 14.15 23.44
CA ARG A 92 5.82 13.42 23.57
C ARG A 92 6.99 14.38 23.57
#